data_AF-A0A553PU12-F1
#
_entry.id   AF-A0A553PU12-F1
#
_cell.length_a   1.000
_cell.length_b   1.000
_cell.length_c   1.000
_cell.angle_alpha   90.00
_cell.angle_beta   90.00
_cell.angle_gamma   90.00
#
_symmetry.space_group_name_H-M   'P 1'
#
loop_
_entity.id
_entity.type
_entity.pdbx_description
1 polymer ?
#
loop_
_entity_poly.entity_id
_entity_poly.type
_entity_poly.pdbx_seq_one_letter_code
_entity_poly.pdbx_strand_id
1 'polypeptide(L)'
;SPTILPRHQVTEKYVLSIHRINYHASARLTLSIIRQSRWLQGGRKYLKSILNKCPELRCSKPSTYQTKMAPLPPERIENASPFEHKELRKVKKNAHQGISHMGPRLQCIQWHFSTQLAPWTNAIVERLIREVKNALRKTVGSAKLPFRSLENTLIECEGIINSRPLGFLSDDGREGLTVTPFDLLYGRPRELLPYSSVKQCDSTLARKWINRKNVLNQFWKNWRHQYLLDLQFTKKWSTNRPCPLKVGDVVLISEKHLSRNHWVLGRILELIPGRDGIIRSAIIKTTSSKHPIRRPISQLSFFELNNHA
;
A
#
# COMPACT_ATOMS: atom_id res chain seq x y z
N SER A 1 27.52 52.27 20.86
CA SER A 1 27.13 50.92 21.32
C SER A 1 25.80 50.51 20.69
N PRO A 2 25.64 49.29 20.17
CA PRO A 2 24.37 48.87 19.57
C PRO A 2 23.27 48.79 20.62
N THR A 3 22.10 49.35 20.33
CA THR A 3 20.95 49.36 21.25
C THR A 3 20.40 47.95 21.41
N ILE A 4 20.41 47.43 22.65
CA ILE A 4 19.87 46.11 22.97
C ILE A 4 18.35 46.20 23.12
N LEU A 5 17.63 45.28 22.48
CA LEU A 5 16.19 45.11 22.61
C LEU A 5 15.89 43.98 23.61
N PRO A 6 15.40 44.30 24.82
CA PRO A 6 15.09 43.30 25.83
C PRO A 6 13.81 42.53 25.52
N ARG A 7 13.50 41.52 26.33
CA ARG A 7 12.20 40.84 26.27
C ARG A 7 11.12 41.72 26.86
N HIS A 8 10.52 42.56 26.03
CA HIS A 8 9.46 43.48 26.44
C HIS A 8 8.37 43.60 25.36
N GLN A 9 7.15 43.96 25.76
CA GLN A 9 5.99 44.08 24.86
C GLN A 9 6.23 45.10 23.74
N VAL A 10 6.96 46.18 24.04
CA VAL A 10 7.38 47.19 23.04
C VAL A 10 8.28 46.59 21.97
N THR A 11 9.22 45.73 22.37
CA THR A 11 10.09 44.99 21.44
C THR A 11 9.29 44.04 20.57
N GLU A 12 8.27 43.36 21.11
CA GLU A 12 7.39 42.50 20.31
C GLU A 12 6.66 43.30 19.21
N LYS A 13 6.09 44.47 19.57
CA LYS A 13 5.40 45.35 18.60
C LYS A 13 6.36 45.86 17.52
N TYR A 14 7.58 46.24 17.88
CA TYR A 14 8.62 46.68 16.94
C TYR A 14 9.06 45.57 15.98
N VAL A 15 9.25 44.34 16.50
CA VAL A 15 9.58 43.19 15.67
C VAL A 15 8.44 42.87 14.69
N LEU A 16 7.19 42.91 15.15
CA LEU A 16 6.01 42.67 14.32
C LEU A 16 5.83 43.74 13.24
N SER A 17 6.14 45.01 13.53
CA SER A 17 6.05 46.08 12.54
C SER A 17 7.09 45.88 11.42
N ILE A 18 8.35 45.56 11.75
CA ILE A 18 9.38 45.24 10.74
C ILE A 18 8.96 44.02 9.91
N HIS A 19 8.45 42.97 10.56
CA HIS A 19 7.98 41.78 9.86
C HIS A 19 6.86 42.09 8.86
N ARG A 20 5.89 42.93 9.23
CA ARG A 20 4.75 43.34 8.39
C ARG A 20 5.15 44.27 7.24
N ILE A 21 5.98 45.29 7.52
CA ILE A 21 6.48 46.23 6.50
C ILE A 21 7.29 45.48 5.42
N ASN A 22 7.94 44.37 5.79
CA ASN A 22 8.68 43.52 4.87
C ASN A 22 7.87 42.31 4.39
N TYR A 23 6.55 42.48 4.18
CA TYR A 23 5.67 41.48 3.57
C TYR A 23 5.74 40.08 4.20
N HIS A 24 5.66 40.02 5.53
CA HIS A 24 5.76 38.78 6.30
C HIS A 24 7.08 38.02 6.09
N ALA A 25 8.18 38.77 5.96
CA ALA A 25 9.54 38.27 5.84
C ALA A 25 9.86 37.11 6.81
N SER A 26 10.64 36.15 6.33
CA SER A 26 11.06 35.00 7.14
C SER A 26 11.81 35.44 8.41
N ALA A 27 11.77 34.59 9.45
CA ALA A 27 12.53 34.82 10.69
C ALA A 27 14.04 35.08 10.47
N ARG A 28 14.63 34.63 9.36
CA ARG A 28 16.04 34.92 9.05
C ARG A 28 16.20 36.34 8.50
N LEU A 29 15.32 36.74 7.60
CA LEU A 29 15.33 38.07 6.98
C LEU A 29 14.98 39.15 8.00
N THR A 30 13.92 38.97 8.78
CA THR A 30 13.53 39.93 9.83
C THR A 30 14.64 40.14 10.86
N LEU A 31 15.34 39.07 11.26
CA LEU A 31 16.49 39.20 12.18
C LEU A 31 17.65 39.97 11.56
N SER A 32 17.90 39.78 10.26
CA SER A 32 18.96 40.47 9.53
C SER A 32 18.70 41.98 9.49
N ILE A 33 17.45 42.38 9.23
CA ILE A 33 17.05 43.79 9.19
C ILE A 33 17.18 44.42 10.58
N ILE A 34 16.72 43.72 11.63
CA ILE A 34 16.87 44.22 13.00
C ILE A 34 18.35 44.43 13.36
N ARG A 35 19.22 43.50 12.97
CA ARG A 35 20.66 43.54 13.26
C ARG A 35 21.41 44.69 12.61
N GLN A 36 20.84 45.34 11.59
CA GLN A 36 21.44 46.54 10.99
C GLN A 36 21.42 47.74 11.94
N SER A 37 20.56 47.74 12.97
CA SER A 37 20.42 48.88 13.89
C SER A 37 20.38 48.49 15.37
N ARG A 38 19.90 47.30 15.72
CA ARG A 38 19.63 46.88 17.11
C ARG A 38 19.97 45.41 17.37
N TRP A 39 20.23 45.08 18.63
CA TRP A 39 20.52 43.72 19.06
C TRP A 39 19.35 43.07 19.81
N LEU A 40 18.70 42.09 19.20
CA LEU A 40 17.57 41.38 19.82
C LEU A 40 18.04 40.32 20.84
N GLN A 41 17.69 40.51 22.12
CA GLN A 41 18.01 39.54 23.17
C GLN A 41 17.30 38.20 22.92
N GLY A 42 18.05 37.08 22.94
CA GLY A 42 17.52 35.76 22.60
C GLY A 42 17.38 35.47 21.09
N GLY A 43 17.76 36.43 20.23
CA GLY A 43 17.96 36.27 18.80
C GLY A 43 16.81 35.57 18.07
N ARG A 44 17.16 34.60 17.22
CA ARG A 44 16.18 33.92 16.34
C ARG A 44 15.10 33.14 17.11
N LYS A 45 15.43 32.57 18.28
CA LYS A 45 14.45 31.80 19.08
C LYS A 45 13.34 32.73 19.57
N TYR A 46 13.71 33.87 20.14
CA TYR A 46 12.75 34.87 20.60
C TYR A 46 11.95 35.47 19.44
N LEU A 47 12.61 35.79 18.34
CA LEU A 47 11.96 36.26 17.12
C LEU A 47 10.88 35.28 16.61
N LYS A 48 11.17 33.98 16.52
CA LYS A 48 10.17 32.97 16.11
C LYS A 48 8.95 32.95 17.04
N SER A 49 9.17 33.10 18.35
CA SER A 49 8.07 33.17 19.33
C SER A 49 7.16 34.36 19.08
N ILE A 50 7.71 35.51 18.64
CA ILE A 50 6.94 36.70 18.30
C ILE A 50 6.20 36.51 16.97
N LEU A 51 6.88 36.00 15.94
CA LEU A 51 6.28 35.79 14.62
C LEU A 51 5.14 34.76 14.63
N ASN A 52 5.17 33.78 15.54
CA ASN A 52 4.06 32.84 15.73
C ASN A 52 2.77 33.51 16.24
N LYS A 53 2.86 34.72 16.83
CA LYS A 53 1.69 35.52 17.25
C LYS A 53 1.11 36.35 16.09
N CYS A 54 1.75 36.38 14.92
CA CYS A 54 1.29 37.13 13.75
C CYS A 54 0.05 36.43 13.13
N PRO A 55 -1.13 37.09 13.11
CA PRO A 55 -2.38 36.46 12.66
C PRO A 55 -2.34 36.07 11.16
N GLU A 56 -1.68 36.87 10.33
CA GLU A 56 -1.58 36.64 8.88
C GLU A 56 -0.67 35.44 8.53
N LEU A 57 0.41 35.24 9.29
CA LEU A 57 1.24 34.02 9.20
C LEU A 57 0.51 32.77 9.72
N ARG A 58 -0.35 32.94 10.73
CA ARG A 58 -1.14 31.85 11.30
C ARG A 58 -2.24 31.39 10.34
N CYS A 59 -2.86 32.31 9.60
CA CYS A 59 -3.84 31.99 8.56
C CYS A 59 -3.21 31.36 7.30
N SER A 60 -1.98 31.73 6.95
CA SER A 60 -1.26 31.17 5.79
C SER A 60 -0.58 29.81 6.07
N LYS A 61 -0.49 29.40 7.34
CA LYS A 61 -0.02 28.07 7.76
C LYS A 61 -1.05 27.40 8.66
N PRO A 62 -2.22 27.01 8.12
CA PRO A 62 -3.17 26.25 8.90
C PRO A 62 -2.50 24.96 9.39
N SER A 63 -2.64 24.67 10.68
CA SER A 63 -2.29 23.35 11.21
C SER A 63 -3.18 22.34 10.52
N THR A 64 -2.64 21.58 9.56
CA THR A 64 -3.37 20.47 8.97
C THR A 64 -3.61 19.47 10.08
N TYR A 65 -4.88 19.26 10.46
CA TYR A 65 -5.23 18.15 11.35
C TYR A 65 -4.79 16.87 10.66
N GLN A 66 -3.78 16.21 11.20
CA GLN A 66 -3.39 14.89 10.71
C GLN A 66 -4.50 13.93 11.14
N THR A 67 -5.42 13.63 10.22
CA THR A 67 -6.35 12.53 10.40
C THR A 67 -5.55 11.25 10.57
N LYS A 68 -5.63 10.64 11.75
CA LYS A 68 -5.30 9.21 11.87
C LYS A 68 -6.24 8.48 10.92
N MET A 69 -5.71 7.53 10.14
CA MET A 69 -6.59 6.64 9.37
C MET A 69 -7.63 6.08 10.33
N ALA A 70 -8.91 6.27 9.99
CA ALA A 70 -9.97 5.61 10.72
C ALA A 70 -9.71 4.09 10.69
N PRO A 71 -10.09 3.35 11.75
CA PRO A 71 -10.10 1.89 11.67
C PRO A 71 -10.84 1.47 10.40
N LEU A 72 -10.39 0.38 9.78
CA LEU A 72 -11.09 -0.16 8.62
C LEU A 72 -12.55 -0.43 9.04
N PRO A 73 -13.53 -0.19 8.14
CA PRO A 73 -14.92 -0.48 8.46
C PRO A 73 -15.06 -1.93 8.96
N PRO A 74 -15.88 -2.20 9.99
CA PRO A 74 -16.06 -3.54 10.53
C PRO A 74 -16.44 -4.55 9.44
N GLU A 75 -17.17 -4.13 8.41
CA GLU A 75 -17.51 -4.91 7.22
C GLU A 75 -16.29 -5.45 6.44
N ARG A 76 -15.11 -4.83 6.63
CA ARG A 76 -13.83 -5.27 6.03
C ARG A 76 -13.00 -6.16 6.97
N ILE A 77 -13.32 -6.18 8.27
CA ILE A 77 -12.57 -6.88 9.32
C ILE A 77 -13.33 -8.12 9.82
N GLU A 78 -14.66 -8.03 9.88
CA GLU A 78 -15.54 -9.10 10.31
C GLU A 78 -15.68 -10.18 9.23
N ASN A 79 -15.93 -11.42 9.67
CA ASN A 79 -16.12 -12.56 8.81
C ASN A 79 -17.44 -12.43 8.04
N ALA A 80 -17.42 -11.71 6.93
CA ALA A 80 -18.54 -11.63 6.01
C ALA A 80 -18.55 -12.84 5.07
N SER A 81 -19.76 -13.27 4.68
CA SER A 81 -19.90 -14.26 3.62
C SER A 81 -19.38 -13.69 2.29
N PRO A 82 -18.79 -14.51 1.41
CA PRO A 82 -18.37 -14.02 0.10
C PRO A 82 -19.55 -13.31 -0.58
N PHE A 83 -19.30 -12.09 -1.09
CA PHE A 83 -20.26 -11.22 -1.78
C PHE A 83 -21.27 -10.45 -0.93
N GLU A 84 -21.21 -10.54 0.40
CA GLU A 84 -22.03 -9.71 1.30
C GLU A 84 -21.77 -8.20 1.12
N HIS A 85 -20.51 -7.86 0.83
CA HIS A 85 -20.08 -6.50 0.50
C HIS A 85 -19.42 -6.46 -0.88
N LYS A 86 -19.96 -5.67 -1.81
CA LYS A 86 -19.44 -5.52 -3.16
C LYS A 86 -19.27 -4.05 -3.53
N GLU A 87 -18.05 -3.68 -3.89
CA GLU A 87 -17.71 -2.31 -4.30
C GLU A 87 -18.05 -2.07 -5.78
N LEU A 88 -18.88 -1.07 -6.06
CA LEU A 88 -19.24 -0.64 -7.42
C LEU A 88 -18.70 0.77 -7.70
N ARG A 89 -17.77 0.88 -8.65
CA ARG A 89 -17.09 2.14 -8.98
C ARG A 89 -17.81 3.02 -10.01
N LYS A 90 -18.76 2.48 -10.75
CA LYS A 90 -19.53 3.23 -11.77
C LYS A 90 -20.97 3.35 -11.33
N VAL A 91 -21.23 4.29 -10.44
CA VAL A 91 -22.57 4.87 -10.33
C VAL A 91 -22.41 6.36 -10.64
N LYS A 92 -23.22 6.87 -11.58
CA LYS A 92 -23.20 8.27 -12.03
C LYS A 92 -23.27 9.21 -10.82
N LYS A 93 -22.84 10.48 -10.97
CA LYS A 93 -22.90 11.53 -9.93
C LYS A 93 -24.26 11.65 -9.19
N ASN A 94 -25.34 11.10 -9.76
CA ASN A 94 -26.69 11.07 -9.20
C ASN A 94 -27.11 9.67 -8.71
N ALA A 95 -26.17 8.83 -8.29
CA ALA A 95 -26.38 7.48 -7.78
C ALA A 95 -27.52 7.40 -6.75
N HIS A 96 -27.52 8.35 -5.80
CA HIS A 96 -28.53 8.46 -4.75
C HIS A 96 -29.95 8.64 -5.30
N GLN A 97 -30.13 9.36 -6.42
CA GLN A 97 -31.42 9.56 -7.07
C GLN A 97 -31.82 8.35 -7.95
N GLY A 98 -30.84 7.64 -8.51
CA GLY A 98 -31.09 6.46 -9.34
C GLY A 98 -31.46 5.19 -8.55
N ILE A 99 -30.98 5.06 -7.31
CA ILE A 99 -31.27 3.91 -6.43
C ILE A 99 -32.76 3.84 -6.07
N SER A 100 -33.40 4.98 -5.85
CA SER A 100 -34.83 5.09 -5.51
C SER A 100 -35.76 4.54 -6.59
N HIS A 101 -35.29 4.44 -7.85
CA HIS A 101 -36.04 3.91 -8.99
C HIS A 101 -35.61 2.49 -9.39
N MET A 102 -34.76 1.82 -8.60
CA MET A 102 -34.33 0.47 -8.92
C MET A 102 -35.40 -0.57 -8.59
N GLY A 103 -35.55 -1.57 -9.47
CA GLY A 103 -36.55 -2.63 -9.34
C GLY A 103 -36.43 -3.44 -8.05
N PRO A 104 -37.47 -4.21 -7.68
CA PRO A 104 -37.62 -4.83 -6.36
C PRO A 104 -36.46 -5.72 -5.92
N ARG A 105 -35.71 -6.32 -6.86
CA ARG A 105 -34.54 -7.16 -6.57
C ARG A 105 -33.31 -6.41 -6.05
N LEU A 106 -33.25 -5.09 -6.20
CA LEU A 106 -32.12 -4.27 -5.77
C LEU A 106 -32.41 -3.50 -4.47
N GLN A 107 -33.66 -3.57 -3.96
CA GLN A 107 -34.07 -2.96 -2.69
C GLN A 107 -33.50 -3.70 -1.47
N CYS A 108 -33.13 -4.98 -1.61
CA CYS A 108 -32.49 -5.75 -0.55
C CYS A 108 -30.99 -5.47 -0.40
N ILE A 109 -30.42 -4.55 -1.19
CA ILE A 109 -29.01 -4.18 -1.13
C ILE A 109 -28.86 -2.89 -0.32
N GLN A 110 -28.10 -2.95 0.77
CA GLN A 110 -27.72 -1.76 1.55
C GLN A 110 -26.55 -1.05 0.87
N TRP A 111 -26.78 0.19 0.42
CA TRP A 111 -25.78 0.99 -0.28
C TRP A 111 -24.99 1.87 0.68
N HIS A 112 -23.69 1.57 0.83
CA HIS A 112 -22.76 2.36 1.62
C HIS A 112 -21.90 3.23 0.70
N PHE A 113 -21.86 4.54 0.95
CA PHE A 113 -21.09 5.49 0.15
C PHE A 113 -19.92 6.04 0.95
N SER A 114 -18.72 5.95 0.38
CA SER A 114 -17.57 6.64 0.95
C SER A 114 -17.79 8.15 0.97
N THR A 115 -17.37 8.82 2.05
CA THR A 115 -17.42 10.29 2.16
C THR A 115 -16.74 10.94 0.95
N GLN A 116 -17.32 12.03 0.44
CA GLN A 116 -16.72 12.79 -0.65
C GLN A 116 -15.29 13.22 -0.27
N LEU A 117 -14.37 13.13 -1.23
CA LEU A 117 -12.96 13.48 -1.05
C LEU A 117 -12.22 12.65 0.03
N ALA A 118 -12.73 11.46 0.37
CA ALA A 118 -12.08 10.50 1.29
C ALA A 118 -11.46 9.29 0.57
N PRO A 119 -10.42 9.47 -0.28
CA PRO A 119 -9.85 8.40 -1.10
C PRO A 119 -9.20 7.27 -0.28
N TRP A 120 -8.88 7.52 1.00
CA TRP A 120 -8.24 6.52 1.86
C TRP A 120 -9.11 5.29 2.12
N THR A 121 -10.44 5.43 2.07
CA THR A 121 -11.40 4.32 2.22
C THR A 121 -11.18 3.21 1.19
N ASN A 122 -10.79 3.58 -0.03
CA ASN A 122 -10.57 2.68 -1.16
C ASN A 122 -9.08 2.48 -1.52
N ALA A 123 -8.16 2.88 -0.64
CA ALA A 123 -6.73 2.89 -0.93
C ALA A 123 -6.13 1.51 -1.22
N ILE A 124 -6.63 0.43 -0.58
CA ILE A 124 -6.14 -0.95 -0.80
C ILE A 124 -6.45 -1.39 -2.23
N VAL A 125 -7.70 -1.25 -2.65
CA VAL A 125 -8.17 -1.60 -4.00
C VAL A 125 -7.44 -0.73 -5.03
N GLU A 126 -7.27 0.56 -4.76
CA GLU A 126 -6.53 1.47 -5.64
C GLU A 126 -5.07 1.08 -5.81
N ARG A 127 -4.42 0.69 -4.71
CA ARG A 127 -3.05 0.18 -4.73
C ARG A 127 -2.97 -1.08 -5.57
N LEU A 128 -3.85 -2.06 -5.34
CA LEU A 128 -3.86 -3.30 -6.12
C LEU A 128 -4.07 -3.02 -7.62
N ILE A 129 -5.03 -2.16 -7.97
CA ILE A 129 -5.29 -1.75 -9.36
C ILE A 129 -4.06 -1.11 -9.99
N ARG A 130 -3.35 -0.25 -9.24
CA ARG A 130 -2.11 0.36 -9.72
C ARG A 130 -1.04 -0.70 -9.99
N GLU A 131 -0.83 -1.65 -9.09
CA GLU A 131 0.16 -2.70 -9.28
C GLU A 131 -0.16 -3.60 -10.47
N VAL A 132 -1.43 -3.96 -10.66
CA VAL A 132 -1.88 -4.72 -11.83
C VAL A 132 -1.62 -3.93 -13.13
N LYS A 133 -1.99 -2.65 -13.17
CA LYS A 133 -1.74 -1.79 -14.35
C LYS A 133 -0.26 -1.63 -14.65
N ASN A 134 0.57 -1.45 -13.63
CA ASN A 134 2.02 -1.35 -13.77
C ASN A 134 2.62 -2.63 -14.34
N ALA A 135 2.19 -3.80 -13.83
CA ALA A 135 2.63 -5.08 -14.33
C ALA A 135 2.19 -5.31 -15.79
N LEU A 136 0.92 -5.04 -16.12
CA LEU A 136 0.40 -5.12 -17.50
C LEU A 136 1.16 -4.20 -18.46
N ARG A 137 1.43 -2.96 -18.06
CA ARG A 137 2.17 -2.01 -18.90
C ARG A 137 3.59 -2.48 -19.15
N LYS A 138 4.26 -3.05 -18.14
CA LYS A 138 5.61 -3.62 -18.28
C LYS A 138 5.64 -4.88 -19.17
N THR A 139 4.54 -5.62 -19.26
CA THR A 139 4.50 -6.89 -20.01
C THR A 139 4.08 -6.71 -21.45
N VAL A 140 3.10 -5.84 -21.70
CA VAL A 140 2.63 -5.53 -23.05
C VAL A 140 3.57 -4.51 -23.72
N GLY A 141 4.17 -3.60 -22.94
CA GLY A 141 5.05 -2.56 -23.46
C GLY A 141 4.32 -1.68 -24.47
N SER A 142 4.93 -1.49 -25.65
CA SER A 142 4.35 -0.74 -26.78
C SER A 142 3.64 -1.65 -27.80
N ALA A 143 3.49 -2.95 -27.52
CA ALA A 143 2.89 -3.89 -28.46
C ALA A 143 1.38 -3.64 -28.61
N LYS A 144 0.90 -3.69 -29.86
CA LYS A 144 -0.54 -3.62 -30.17
C LYS A 144 -1.09 -5.04 -30.24
N LEU A 145 -1.86 -5.44 -29.22
CA LEU A 145 -2.53 -6.73 -29.19
C LEU A 145 -3.92 -6.63 -29.84
N PRO A 146 -4.30 -7.57 -30.72
CA PRO A 146 -5.68 -7.68 -31.20
C PRO A 146 -6.66 -7.83 -30.02
N PHE A 147 -7.89 -7.34 -30.18
CA PHE A 147 -8.90 -7.34 -29.12
C PHE A 147 -9.05 -8.70 -28.43
N ARG A 148 -9.25 -9.78 -29.18
CA ARG A 148 -9.40 -11.14 -28.64
C ARG A 148 -8.15 -11.64 -27.90
N SER A 149 -6.97 -11.30 -28.40
CA SER A 149 -5.71 -11.67 -27.75
C SER A 149 -5.53 -10.91 -26.42
N LEU A 150 -5.90 -9.63 -26.39
CA LEU A 150 -5.88 -8.82 -25.18
C LEU A 150 -6.90 -9.32 -24.15
N GLU A 151 -8.14 -9.55 -24.58
CA GLU A 151 -9.23 -10.10 -23.75
C GLU A 151 -8.80 -11.40 -23.07
N ASN A 152 -8.31 -12.38 -23.84
CA ASN A 152 -7.81 -13.64 -23.30
C ASN A 152 -6.63 -13.47 -22.34
N THR A 153 -5.73 -12.53 -22.61
CA THR A 153 -4.60 -12.25 -21.73
C THR A 153 -5.08 -11.64 -20.41
N LEU A 154 -6.05 -10.73 -20.45
CA LEU A 154 -6.63 -10.10 -19.26
C LEU A 154 -7.37 -11.09 -18.37
N ILE A 155 -8.16 -12.00 -18.95
CA ILE A 155 -8.85 -13.07 -18.20
C ILE A 155 -7.84 -13.97 -17.49
N GLU A 156 -6.74 -14.33 -18.16
CA GLU A 156 -5.69 -15.13 -17.55
C GLU A 156 -4.93 -14.35 -16.46
N CYS A 157 -4.66 -13.05 -16.67
CA CYS A 157 -4.08 -12.18 -15.66
C CYS A 157 -4.98 -12.05 -14.43
N GLU A 158 -6.30 -11.92 -14.62
CA GLU A 158 -7.29 -11.96 -13.54
C GLU A 158 -7.15 -13.27 -12.75
N GLY A 159 -7.05 -14.40 -13.45
CA GLY A 159 -6.85 -15.67 -12.77
C GLY A 159 -5.54 -15.77 -12.02
N ILE A 160 -4.46 -15.19 -12.54
CA ILE A 160 -3.17 -15.10 -11.82
C ILE A 160 -3.35 -14.30 -10.52
N ILE A 161 -4.00 -13.13 -10.59
CA ILE A 161 -4.22 -12.25 -9.43
C ILE A 161 -5.14 -12.90 -8.39
N ASN A 162 -6.16 -13.64 -8.84
CA ASN A 162 -7.13 -14.30 -7.97
C ASN A 162 -6.65 -15.66 -7.45
N SER A 163 -5.53 -16.18 -7.94
CA SER A 163 -4.84 -17.35 -7.35
C SER A 163 -3.93 -17.00 -6.17
N ARG A 164 -3.87 -15.72 -5.77
CA ARG A 164 -3.00 -15.27 -4.69
C ARG A 164 -3.53 -15.71 -3.32
N PRO A 165 -2.66 -16.15 -2.40
CA PRO A 165 -3.08 -16.49 -1.04
C PRO A 165 -3.42 -15.22 -0.25
N LEU A 166 -4.58 -15.23 0.42
CA LEU A 166 -5.03 -14.19 1.34
C LEU A 166 -4.73 -14.54 2.80
N GLY A 167 -4.64 -15.82 3.12
CA GLY A 167 -4.43 -16.32 4.48
C GLY A 167 -4.58 -17.83 4.55
N PHE A 168 -4.47 -18.40 5.76
CA PHE A 168 -4.61 -19.84 6.00
C PHE A 168 -6.01 -20.19 6.48
N LEU A 169 -6.47 -21.39 6.10
CA LEU A 169 -7.76 -21.91 6.54
C LEU A 169 -7.69 -22.59 7.92
N SER A 170 -6.52 -23.10 8.33
CA SER A 170 -6.34 -23.85 9.59
C SER A 170 -5.15 -23.34 10.42
N ASP A 171 -5.38 -23.19 11.73
CA ASP A 171 -4.40 -22.78 12.75
C ASP A 171 -3.40 -23.91 13.08
N ASP A 172 -3.77 -25.16 12.79
CA ASP A 172 -3.01 -26.35 13.17
C ASP A 172 -1.71 -26.51 12.37
N GLY A 173 -1.50 -25.71 11.32
CA GLY A 173 -0.24 -25.66 10.55
C GLY A 173 0.14 -26.97 9.85
N ARG A 174 -0.76 -27.95 9.81
CA ARG A 174 -0.52 -29.29 9.25
C ARG A 174 -0.82 -29.37 7.75
N GLU A 175 -1.75 -28.54 7.25
CA GLU A 175 -2.27 -28.76 5.89
C GLU A 175 -1.86 -27.70 4.86
N GLY A 176 -1.29 -26.56 5.27
CA GLY A 176 -0.78 -25.56 4.30
C GLY A 176 -1.83 -25.03 3.31
N LEU A 177 -3.11 -25.28 3.57
CA LEU A 177 -4.23 -24.85 2.74
C LEU A 177 -4.43 -23.35 2.95
N THR A 178 -4.27 -22.60 1.85
CA THR A 178 -4.52 -21.16 1.83
C THR A 178 -5.84 -20.86 1.17
N VAL A 179 -6.53 -19.86 1.70
CA VAL A 179 -7.67 -19.25 1.06
C VAL A 179 -7.16 -18.24 0.04
N THR A 180 -7.60 -18.38 -1.20
CA THR A 180 -7.38 -17.42 -2.29
C THR A 180 -8.68 -16.69 -2.61
N PRO A 181 -8.64 -15.56 -3.33
CA PRO A 181 -9.86 -14.94 -3.85
C PRO A 181 -10.70 -15.92 -4.68
N PHE A 182 -10.08 -16.86 -5.39
CA PHE A 182 -10.83 -17.88 -6.13
C PHE A 182 -11.66 -18.79 -5.23
N ASP A 183 -11.11 -19.21 -4.09
CA ASP A 183 -11.83 -20.05 -3.14
C ASP A 183 -13.05 -19.32 -2.57
N LEU A 184 -12.92 -18.01 -2.33
CA LEU A 184 -14.04 -17.16 -1.90
C LEU A 184 -15.08 -16.96 -3.02
N LEU A 185 -14.63 -16.73 -4.25
CA LEU A 185 -15.53 -16.42 -5.38
C LEU A 185 -16.33 -17.64 -5.86
N TYR A 186 -15.70 -18.83 -5.88
CA TYR A 186 -16.25 -20.03 -6.49
C TYR A 186 -16.53 -21.16 -5.50
N GLY A 187 -16.11 -21.02 -4.24
CA GLY A 187 -16.28 -22.05 -3.20
C GLY A 187 -15.42 -23.30 -3.42
N ARG A 188 -14.51 -23.29 -4.40
CA ARG A 188 -13.62 -24.42 -4.72
C ARG A 188 -12.30 -23.94 -5.33
N PRO A 189 -11.20 -24.68 -5.13
CA PRO A 189 -9.95 -24.40 -5.81
C PRO A 189 -10.14 -24.46 -7.33
N ARG A 190 -9.68 -23.44 -8.04
CA ARG A 190 -9.66 -23.49 -9.50
C ARG A 190 -8.63 -24.54 -9.92
N GLU A 191 -9.06 -25.54 -10.68
CA GLU A 191 -8.15 -26.40 -11.43
C GLU A 191 -7.36 -25.53 -12.40
N LEU A 192 -6.13 -25.20 -12.02
CA LEU A 192 -5.20 -24.56 -12.94
C LEU A 192 -4.96 -25.57 -14.05
N LEU A 193 -5.48 -25.26 -15.25
CA LEU A 193 -5.20 -26.07 -16.44
C LEU A 193 -3.69 -26.36 -16.46
N PRO A 194 -3.27 -27.63 -16.48
CA PRO A 194 -1.87 -27.96 -16.50
C PRO A 194 -1.30 -27.30 -17.74
N TYR A 195 -0.44 -26.29 -17.54
CA TYR A 195 0.32 -25.68 -18.63
C TYR A 195 1.44 -26.64 -19.02
N SER A 196 1.05 -27.86 -19.42
CA SER A 196 1.91 -28.91 -19.94
C SER A 196 2.79 -28.31 -21.03
N SER A 197 4.02 -28.81 -21.13
CA SER A 197 4.89 -28.53 -22.26
C SER A 197 4.19 -29.02 -23.53
N VAL A 198 3.59 -28.10 -24.29
CA VAL A 198 3.14 -28.37 -25.66
C VAL A 198 4.38 -28.88 -26.38
N LYS A 199 4.32 -30.12 -26.91
CA LYS A 199 5.35 -30.63 -27.83
C LYS A 199 5.54 -29.57 -28.91
N GLN A 200 6.78 -29.13 -29.09
CA GLN A 200 7.12 -28.10 -30.06
C GLN A 200 6.63 -28.59 -31.44
N CYS A 201 5.61 -27.91 -31.97
CA CYS A 201 4.97 -28.21 -33.23
C CYS A 201 4.91 -26.90 -34.00
N ASP A 202 5.35 -26.86 -35.25
CA ASP A 202 5.53 -25.63 -36.03
C ASP A 202 4.22 -25.03 -36.57
N SER A 203 3.13 -25.17 -35.81
CA SER A 203 1.85 -24.55 -36.16
C SER A 203 1.78 -23.07 -35.72
N THR A 204 1.01 -22.28 -36.47
CA THR A 204 0.69 -20.88 -36.12
C THR A 204 0.02 -20.78 -34.75
N LEU A 205 -0.76 -21.80 -34.36
CA LEU A 205 -1.40 -21.90 -33.06
C LEU A 205 -0.39 -22.13 -31.93
N ALA A 206 0.59 -23.02 -32.13
CA ALA A 206 1.66 -23.25 -31.16
C ALA A 206 2.47 -21.98 -30.92
N ARG A 207 2.81 -21.23 -31.98
CA ARG A 207 3.51 -19.93 -31.84
C ARG A 207 2.68 -18.90 -31.05
N LYS A 208 1.38 -18.79 -31.32
CA LYS A 208 0.45 -17.93 -30.56
C LYS A 208 0.38 -18.35 -29.08
N TRP A 209 0.31 -19.66 -28.82
CA TRP A 209 0.28 -20.19 -27.45
C TRP A 209 1.58 -19.92 -26.69
N ILE A 210 2.75 -20.14 -27.32
CA ILE A 210 4.07 -19.86 -26.74
C ILE A 210 4.18 -18.37 -26.41
N ASN A 211 3.80 -17.49 -27.34
CA ASN A 211 3.80 -16.04 -27.11
C ASN A 211 2.90 -15.67 -25.93
N ARG A 212 1.68 -16.22 -25.87
CA ARG A 212 0.77 -16.00 -24.73
C ARG A 212 1.37 -16.47 -23.41
N LYS A 213 1.97 -17.66 -23.39
CA LYS A 213 2.64 -18.22 -22.21
C LYS A 213 3.79 -17.31 -21.74
N ASN A 214 4.60 -16.81 -22.66
CA ASN A 214 5.71 -15.91 -22.35
C ASN A 214 5.23 -14.59 -21.75
N VAL A 215 4.20 -13.97 -22.34
CA VAL A 215 3.57 -12.74 -21.81
C VAL A 215 3.04 -12.97 -20.40
N LEU A 216 2.34 -14.08 -20.16
CA LEU A 216 1.78 -14.39 -18.85
C LEU A 216 2.84 -14.72 -17.80
N ASN A 217 3.94 -15.38 -18.19
CA ASN A 217 5.08 -15.62 -17.30
C ASN A 217 5.80 -14.33 -16.92
N GLN A 218 5.97 -13.41 -17.88
CA GLN A 218 6.51 -12.07 -17.60
C GLN A 218 5.57 -11.28 -16.69
N PHE A 219 4.26 -11.38 -16.91
CA PHE A 219 3.25 -10.73 -16.07
C PHE A 219 3.30 -11.24 -14.65
N TRP A 220 3.27 -12.55 -14.47
CA TRP A 220 3.43 -13.19 -13.17
C TRP A 220 4.70 -12.71 -12.46
N LYS A 221 5.84 -12.73 -13.14
CA LYS A 221 7.14 -12.30 -12.57
C LYS A 221 7.08 -10.85 -12.09
N ASN A 222 6.57 -9.95 -12.92
CA ASN A 222 6.53 -8.52 -12.62
C ASN A 222 5.50 -8.18 -11.55
N TRP A 223 4.29 -8.72 -11.69
CA TRP A 223 3.20 -8.50 -10.74
C TRP A 223 3.53 -9.07 -9.37
N ARG A 224 3.96 -10.33 -9.27
CA ARG A 224 4.34 -10.95 -7.99
C ARG A 224 5.46 -10.19 -7.29
N HIS A 225 6.48 -9.76 -8.04
CA HIS A 225 7.59 -9.01 -7.46
C HIS A 225 7.12 -7.68 -6.85
N GLN A 226 6.34 -6.88 -7.59
CA GLN A 226 5.81 -5.61 -7.08
C GLN A 226 4.84 -5.83 -5.92
N TYR A 227 3.96 -6.82 -6.05
CA TYR A 227 3.00 -7.19 -5.02
C TYR A 227 3.67 -7.58 -3.70
N LEU A 228 4.68 -8.45 -3.74
CA LEU A 228 5.42 -8.85 -2.55
C LEU A 228 6.17 -7.68 -1.92
N LEU A 229 6.80 -6.81 -2.70
CA LEU A 229 7.43 -5.60 -2.20
C LEU A 229 6.42 -4.66 -1.54
N ASP A 230 5.22 -4.56 -2.10
CA ASP A 230 4.15 -3.73 -1.56
C ASP A 230 3.62 -4.22 -0.21
N LEU A 231 3.67 -5.54 -0.01
CA LEU A 231 3.37 -6.22 1.26
C LEU A 231 4.55 -6.21 2.25
N GLN A 232 5.77 -5.89 1.81
CA GLN A 232 6.92 -5.78 2.70
C GLN A 232 6.84 -4.53 3.56
N PHE A 233 7.50 -4.60 4.72
CA PHE A 233 7.65 -3.52 5.67
C PHE A 233 8.47 -2.36 5.14
N THR A 234 7.91 -1.55 4.26
CA THR A 234 8.52 -0.27 3.95
C THR A 234 7.46 0.80 3.72
N LYS A 235 7.12 1.54 4.78
CA LYS A 235 6.89 2.98 4.64
C LYS A 235 7.60 3.77 5.74
N LYS A 236 8.60 4.50 5.24
CA LYS A 236 9.39 5.59 5.82
C LYS A 236 10.42 5.17 6.86
N TRP A 237 11.64 5.63 6.61
CA TRP A 237 12.80 5.63 7.50
C TRP A 237 12.51 6.34 8.82
N SER A 238 11.65 5.74 9.65
CA SER A 238 11.50 6.12 11.05
C SER A 238 12.34 5.14 11.83
N THR A 239 13.43 5.65 12.40
CA THR A 239 14.61 4.95 12.87
C THR A 239 14.40 3.97 14.04
N ASN A 240 13.17 3.61 14.40
CA ASN A 240 12.91 2.86 15.65
C ASN A 240 11.63 2.00 15.69
N ARG A 241 11.12 1.49 14.55
CA ARG A 241 10.02 0.52 14.62
C ARG A 241 10.57 -0.91 14.77
N PRO A 242 10.16 -1.66 15.83
CA PRO A 242 10.54 -3.07 15.96
C PRO A 242 10.00 -3.88 14.79
N CYS A 243 10.69 -4.99 14.47
CA CYS A 243 10.19 -5.94 13.48
C CYS A 243 8.82 -6.44 13.93
N PRO A 244 7.76 -6.30 13.12
CA PRO A 244 6.42 -6.69 13.52
C PRO A 244 6.17 -8.20 13.36
N LEU A 245 7.11 -8.93 12.75
CA LEU A 245 7.05 -10.38 12.64
C LEU A 245 7.27 -11.02 14.01
N LYS A 246 6.47 -12.04 14.31
CA LYS A 246 6.52 -12.85 15.51
C LYS A 246 6.77 -14.32 15.15
N VAL A 247 7.31 -15.06 16.12
CA VAL A 247 7.38 -16.52 16.01
C VAL A 247 5.96 -17.08 15.92
N GLY A 248 5.74 -18.00 15.01
CA GLY A 248 4.42 -18.56 14.71
C GLY A 248 3.70 -17.87 13.56
N ASP A 249 4.10 -16.65 13.15
CA ASP A 249 3.50 -15.96 12.01
C ASP A 249 3.75 -16.74 10.72
N VAL A 250 2.76 -16.71 9.84
CA VAL A 250 2.88 -17.30 8.51
C VAL A 250 3.09 -16.20 7.48
N VAL A 251 4.05 -16.42 6.58
CA VAL A 251 4.54 -15.41 5.65
C VAL A 251 4.67 -15.94 4.24
N LEU A 252 4.59 -15.02 3.28
CA LEU A 252 4.93 -15.25 1.89
C LEU A 252 6.44 -15.16 1.69
N ILE A 253 7.00 -16.12 0.96
CA ILE A 253 8.43 -16.19 0.69
C ILE A 253 8.72 -15.77 -0.76
N SER A 254 9.56 -14.75 -0.90
CA SER A 254 10.00 -14.24 -2.20
C SER A 254 11.11 -15.10 -2.80
N GLU A 255 10.75 -16.09 -3.61
CA GLU A 255 11.71 -16.90 -4.38
C GLU A 255 11.86 -16.45 -5.84
N LYS A 256 13.06 -16.53 -6.40
CA LYS A 256 13.36 -16.00 -7.74
C LYS A 256 12.79 -16.85 -8.88
N HIS A 257 12.77 -18.17 -8.74
CA HIS A 257 12.50 -19.11 -9.84
C HIS A 257 11.22 -19.92 -9.61
N LEU A 258 10.08 -19.25 -9.42
CA LEU A 258 8.79 -19.92 -9.29
C LEU A 258 8.05 -19.97 -10.63
N SER A 259 7.44 -21.13 -10.89
CA SER A 259 6.45 -21.25 -11.95
C SER A 259 5.26 -20.33 -11.67
N ARG A 260 4.53 -19.99 -12.74
CA ARG A 260 3.33 -19.14 -12.63
C ARG A 260 2.29 -19.78 -11.71
N ASN A 261 1.63 -18.95 -10.91
CA ASN A 261 0.60 -19.32 -9.91
C ASN A 261 1.10 -20.16 -8.74
N HIS A 262 2.41 -20.35 -8.61
CA HIS A 262 2.98 -21.05 -7.47
C HIS A 262 3.42 -20.06 -6.38
N TRP A 263 2.82 -20.16 -5.21
CA TRP A 263 3.15 -19.35 -4.05
C TRP A 263 3.87 -20.18 -3.00
N VAL A 264 5.01 -19.69 -2.54
CA VAL A 264 5.74 -20.34 -1.44
C VAL A 264 5.39 -19.65 -0.15
N LEU A 265 4.98 -20.46 0.81
CA LEU A 265 4.48 -20.06 2.10
C LEU A 265 5.29 -20.76 3.18
N GLY A 266 5.44 -20.11 4.34
CA GLY A 266 6.05 -20.78 5.47
C GLY A 266 5.77 -20.11 6.81
N ARG A 267 5.82 -20.91 7.86
CA ARG A 267 5.62 -20.49 9.25
C ARG A 267 6.97 -20.18 9.90
N ILE A 268 7.08 -19.03 10.55
CA ILE A 268 8.28 -18.62 11.27
C ILE A 268 8.40 -19.48 12.53
N LEU A 269 9.51 -20.21 12.63
CA LEU A 269 9.87 -20.99 13.82
C LEU A 269 10.74 -20.17 14.77
N GLU A 270 11.65 -19.37 14.23
CA GLU A 270 12.61 -18.61 15.02
C GLU A 270 13.00 -17.31 14.32
N LEU A 271 13.18 -16.24 15.09
CA LEU A 271 13.69 -14.95 14.62
C LEU A 271 15.12 -14.76 15.12
N ILE A 272 16.06 -14.54 14.20
CA ILE A 272 17.48 -14.44 14.51
C ILE A 272 17.90 -12.96 14.50
N PRO A 273 18.24 -12.38 15.66
CA PRO A 273 18.80 -11.03 15.74
C PRO A 273 20.26 -11.00 15.27
N GLY A 274 20.67 -9.83 14.75
CA GLY A 274 22.08 -9.53 14.53
C GLY A 274 22.81 -9.15 15.82
N ARG A 275 24.09 -8.83 15.71
CA ARG A 275 24.94 -8.39 16.83
C ARG A 275 24.43 -7.14 17.56
N ASP A 276 23.66 -6.32 16.87
CA ASP A 276 23.02 -5.08 17.36
C ASP A 276 21.60 -5.30 17.90
N GLY A 277 21.14 -6.55 18.03
CA GLY A 277 19.79 -6.88 18.48
C GLY A 277 18.70 -6.72 17.42
N ILE A 278 19.04 -6.30 16.20
CA ILE A 278 18.05 -6.09 15.12
C ILE A 278 17.81 -7.41 14.36
N ILE A 279 16.55 -7.83 14.27
CA ILE A 279 16.13 -9.03 13.53
C ILE A 279 16.39 -8.86 12.03
N ARG A 280 17.23 -9.72 11.46
CA ARG A 280 17.59 -9.71 10.02
C ARG A 280 17.25 -10.99 9.29
N SER A 281 17.09 -12.11 9.99
CA SER A 281 16.76 -13.41 9.39
C SER A 281 15.80 -14.20 10.26
N ALA A 282 15.07 -15.13 9.64
CA ALA A 282 14.16 -16.05 10.31
C ALA A 282 14.40 -17.50 9.83
N ILE A 283 14.15 -18.47 10.70
CA ILE A 283 14.03 -19.89 10.36
C ILE A 283 12.56 -20.19 10.10
N ILE A 284 12.27 -20.82 8.98
CA ILE A 284 10.90 -20.96 8.45
C ILE A 284 10.67 -22.41 8.03
N LYS A 285 9.51 -22.96 8.41
CA LYS A 285 9.03 -24.25 7.92
C LYS A 285 8.07 -24.02 6.76
N THR A 286 8.40 -24.52 5.58
CA THR A 286 7.50 -24.49 4.42
C THR A 286 6.75 -25.81 4.29
N THR A 287 5.57 -25.81 3.67
CA THR A 287 4.80 -27.04 3.42
C THR A 287 5.55 -27.97 2.45
N SER A 288 6.29 -27.40 1.50
CA SER A 288 6.97 -28.17 0.46
C SER A 288 8.33 -28.74 0.89
N SER A 289 8.98 -28.19 1.92
CA SER A 289 10.30 -28.62 2.36
C SER A 289 10.21 -29.49 3.62
N LYS A 290 10.93 -30.62 3.62
CA LYS A 290 11.09 -31.45 4.83
C LYS A 290 11.87 -30.74 5.93
N HIS A 291 12.82 -29.87 5.56
CA HIS A 291 13.69 -29.18 6.51
C HIS A 291 13.37 -27.68 6.59
N PRO A 292 13.48 -27.07 7.78
CA PRO A 292 13.38 -25.62 7.91
C PRO A 292 14.45 -24.90 7.09
N ILE A 293 14.06 -23.79 6.48
CA ILE A 293 14.94 -22.94 5.68
C ILE A 293 15.19 -21.61 6.37
N ARG A 294 16.41 -21.09 6.26
CA ARG A 294 16.76 -19.75 6.73
C ARG A 294 16.56 -18.73 5.62
N ARG A 295 15.87 -17.62 5.91
CA ARG A 295 15.64 -16.52 4.96
C ARG A 295 15.81 -15.15 5.63
N PRO A 296 16.31 -14.15 4.89
CA PRO A 296 16.34 -12.76 5.37
C PRO A 296 14.93 -12.17 5.46
N ILE A 297 14.69 -11.26 6.39
CA ILE A 297 13.39 -10.59 6.56
C ILE A 297 12.94 -9.86 5.28
N SER A 298 13.88 -9.34 4.48
CA SER A 298 13.59 -8.68 3.20
C SER A 298 13.00 -9.61 2.13
N GLN A 299 12.99 -10.92 2.35
CA GLN A 299 12.34 -11.89 1.48
C GLN A 299 10.98 -12.35 2.01
N LEU A 300 10.55 -11.84 3.16
CA LEU A 300 9.32 -12.23 3.83
C LEU A 300 8.29 -11.10 3.73
N SER A 301 7.06 -11.45 3.39
CA SER A 301 5.94 -10.53 3.29
C SER A 301 4.73 -11.07 4.07
N PHE A 302 3.94 -10.19 4.67
CA PHE A 302 2.65 -10.57 5.26
C PHE A 302 1.58 -10.73 4.18
N PHE A 303 0.44 -11.28 4.59
CA PHE A 303 -0.79 -11.26 3.80
C PHE A 303 -1.44 -9.88 3.84
N GLU A 304 -2.31 -9.61 2.85
CA GLU A 304 -3.11 -8.38 2.77
C GLU A 304 -3.91 -8.12 4.06
N LEU A 305 -4.46 -9.16 4.67
CA LEU A 305 -5.32 -9.06 5.84
C LEU A 305 -4.54 -8.82 7.15
N ASN A 306 -3.27 -9.24 7.22
CA ASN A 306 -2.44 -9.11 8.42
C ASN A 306 -1.66 -7.80 8.48
N ASN A 307 -1.70 -6.98 7.43
CA ASN A 307 -0.89 -5.76 7.32
C ASN A 307 -1.51 -4.53 8.03
N HIS A 308 -2.55 -4.74 8.85
CA HIS A 308 -3.40 -3.68 9.40
C HIS A 308 -3.69 -3.76 10.91
N ALA A 309 -2.90 -4.52 11.67
CA ALA A 309 -2.88 -4.41 13.14
C ALA A 309 -1.86 -3.36 13.61
#